data_AF-A0A542QPT1-F1
#
_entry.id   AF-A0A542QPT1-F1
#
_cell.length_a   1.000
_cell.length_b   1.000
_cell.length_c   1.000
_cell.angle_alpha   90.00
_cell.angle_beta   90.00
_cell.angle_gamma   90.00
#
_symmetry.space_group_name_H-M   'P 1'
#
loop_
_entity.id
_entity.type
_entity.pdbx_description
1 polymer ?
#
loop_
_entity_poly.entity_id
_entity_poly.type
_entity_poly.pdbx_seq_one_letter_code
_entity_poly.pdbx_strand_id
1 'polypeptide(L)'
;MKHTGLRRKLCAIAAGATVLLLLPATAADAAGTGGTQVYSGGAWKALPGIRSLSGDGTGYTIQFATADARTKLGPAAKQAAAQLTSVTGIKFTVSTTLKASPEACAAQPRHVLTLGTKYRPFNGKVGMSRAWHCYNTGDHSVWGGWSWIDTEYWSRPDWFSSNKATNAARLKNAINHEIGHLVGLDHPNKDLNHDGKVADFECPLTPKKYRPLMCSPNGGYTSADDGGKFTSIETPGLKQLAANWTLPAPAAKARLATSAPGIDRGALGGADS
;
A
#
# COMPACT_ATOMS: atom_id res chain seq x y z
N MET A 1 -44.08 52.88 12.99
CA MET A 1 -45.04 52.68 11.88
C MET A 1 -45.08 51.19 11.55
N LYS A 2 -46.28 50.62 11.50
CA LYS A 2 -46.60 49.19 11.26
C LYS A 2 -46.63 48.90 9.75
N HIS A 3 -46.39 47.65 9.34
CA HIS A 3 -47.06 46.85 8.28
C HIS A 3 -46.25 45.53 8.10
N THR A 4 -46.58 44.42 8.75
CA THR A 4 -47.50 43.32 8.34
C THR A 4 -47.58 43.01 6.84
N GLY A 5 -47.34 41.75 6.47
CA GLY A 5 -47.54 41.24 5.10
C GLY A 5 -47.28 39.74 4.91
N LEU A 6 -48.16 38.91 5.45
CA LEU A 6 -48.26 37.46 5.26
C LEU A 6 -48.80 37.12 3.86
N ARG A 7 -48.18 36.21 3.07
CA ARG A 7 -48.90 35.44 2.02
C ARG A 7 -48.36 34.01 1.87
N ARG A 8 -49.14 33.07 2.41
CA ARG A 8 -49.15 31.64 2.04
C ARG A 8 -49.76 31.49 0.65
N LYS A 9 -49.26 30.55 -0.16
CA LYS A 9 -50.09 29.85 -1.16
C LYS A 9 -49.75 28.35 -1.19
N LEU A 10 -50.83 27.59 -1.28
CA LEU A 10 -50.99 26.14 -1.18
C LEU A 10 -50.72 25.40 -2.50
N CYS A 11 -50.44 24.11 -2.33
CA CYS A 11 -50.86 22.93 -3.10
C CYS A 11 -50.76 22.91 -4.63
N ALA A 12 -50.02 21.90 -5.12
CA ALA A 12 -50.59 20.93 -6.06
C ALA A 12 -50.02 19.53 -5.76
N ILE A 13 -50.92 18.61 -5.41
CA ILE A 13 -50.70 17.16 -5.36
C ILE A 13 -50.91 16.66 -6.79
N ALA A 14 -49.92 15.98 -7.37
CA ALA A 14 -50.11 15.18 -8.58
C ALA A 14 -49.82 13.72 -8.24
N ALA A 15 -50.90 12.96 -8.06
CA ALA A 15 -50.86 11.51 -7.96
C ALA A 15 -50.66 10.94 -9.38
N GLY A 16 -49.45 10.46 -9.66
CA GLY A 16 -49.15 9.64 -10.83
C GLY A 16 -49.06 8.18 -10.42
N ALA A 17 -50.09 7.40 -10.74
CA ALA A 17 -50.08 5.95 -10.64
C ALA A 17 -49.19 5.39 -11.76
N THR A 18 -48.04 4.79 -11.39
CA THR A 18 -47.20 4.05 -12.34
C THR A 18 -47.33 2.57 -12.06
N VAL A 19 -47.76 1.85 -13.10
CA VAL A 19 -47.99 0.42 -13.17
C VAL A 19 -46.70 -0.38 -12.89
N LEU A 20 -46.88 -1.44 -12.12
CA LEU A 20 -45.92 -2.51 -11.80
C LEU A 20 -45.42 -3.21 -13.07
N LEU A 21 -44.10 -3.28 -13.25
CA LEU A 21 -43.45 -4.32 -14.04
C LEU A 21 -42.52 -5.10 -13.12
N LEU A 22 -43.03 -6.21 -12.58
CA LEU A 22 -42.26 -7.27 -11.95
C LEU A 22 -41.40 -7.92 -13.04
N LEU A 23 -40.21 -7.38 -13.25
CA LEU A 23 -39.16 -8.08 -14.00
C LEU A 23 -38.63 -9.20 -13.11
N PRO A 24 -38.52 -10.45 -13.60
CA PRO A 24 -37.75 -11.46 -12.89
C PRO A 24 -36.32 -10.92 -12.75
N ALA A 25 -35.88 -10.71 -11.52
CA ALA A 25 -34.48 -10.51 -11.23
C ALA A 25 -33.75 -11.81 -11.57
N THR A 26 -33.39 -11.97 -12.84
CA THR A 26 -32.30 -12.85 -13.21
C THR A 26 -31.09 -12.31 -12.47
N ALA A 27 -30.71 -12.99 -11.38
CA ALA A 27 -29.39 -12.84 -10.80
C ALA A 27 -28.40 -13.00 -11.95
N ALA A 28 -27.87 -11.88 -12.43
CA ALA A 28 -26.73 -11.92 -13.31
C ALA A 28 -25.60 -12.45 -12.43
N ASP A 29 -25.36 -13.75 -12.53
CA ASP A 29 -24.06 -14.32 -12.27
C ASP A 29 -23.06 -13.48 -13.06
N ALA A 30 -22.40 -12.55 -12.37
CA ALA A 30 -21.20 -11.88 -12.86
C ALA A 30 -20.04 -12.91 -12.83
N ALA A 31 -20.23 -14.02 -13.54
CA ALA A 31 -19.19 -14.97 -13.85
C ALA A 31 -18.35 -14.39 -15.00
N GLY A 32 -17.31 -13.66 -14.61
CA GLY A 32 -16.02 -13.64 -15.32
C GLY A 32 -16.00 -13.12 -16.75
N THR A 33 -15.96 -11.80 -16.92
CA THR A 33 -15.17 -11.24 -18.03
C THR A 33 -13.68 -11.36 -17.67
N GLY A 34 -13.10 -12.52 -18.00
CA GLY A 34 -11.73 -12.80 -18.45
C GLY A 34 -10.57 -11.81 -18.24
N GLY A 35 -10.49 -11.07 -17.14
CA GLY A 35 -9.32 -10.25 -16.83
C GLY A 35 -8.13 -11.14 -16.44
N THR A 36 -6.98 -10.94 -17.07
CA THR A 36 -5.72 -11.55 -16.62
C THR A 36 -5.17 -10.74 -15.45
N GLN A 37 -4.63 -11.40 -14.42
CA GLN A 37 -3.92 -10.71 -13.35
C GLN A 37 -2.74 -9.89 -13.92
N VAL A 38 -2.62 -8.63 -13.48
CA VAL A 38 -1.56 -7.72 -13.92
C VAL A 38 -0.65 -7.41 -12.74
N TYR A 39 0.67 -7.49 -12.96
CA TYR A 39 1.68 -7.37 -11.90
C TYR A 39 2.65 -6.22 -12.10
N SER A 40 2.48 -5.42 -13.15
CA SER A 40 3.30 -4.24 -13.41
C SER A 40 2.58 -3.27 -14.33
N GLY A 41 3.08 -2.03 -14.36
CA GLY A 41 2.66 -0.97 -15.26
C GLY A 41 3.77 0.06 -15.44
N GLY A 42 3.46 1.18 -16.11
CA GLY A 42 4.47 2.13 -16.58
C GLY A 42 5.46 2.67 -15.53
N ALA A 43 5.09 2.64 -14.25
CA ALA A 43 5.97 2.98 -13.13
C ALA A 43 5.51 2.38 -11.78
N TRP A 44 4.91 1.18 -11.81
CA TRP A 44 4.66 0.36 -10.62
C TRP A 44 4.91 -1.11 -10.95
N LYS A 45 5.26 -1.90 -9.95
CA LYS A 45 5.54 -3.33 -10.08
C LYS A 45 5.13 -4.05 -8.80
N ALA A 46 4.64 -5.28 -8.90
CA ALA A 46 4.38 -6.14 -7.77
C ALA A 46 5.66 -6.92 -7.40
N LEU A 47 5.82 -7.19 -6.11
CA LEU A 47 6.91 -8.04 -5.62
C LEU A 47 6.80 -9.46 -6.19
N PRO A 48 7.94 -10.12 -6.47
CA PRO A 48 7.92 -11.51 -6.91
C PRO A 48 7.16 -12.40 -5.92
N GLY A 49 6.37 -13.34 -6.45
CA GLY A 49 5.57 -14.24 -5.64
C GLY A 49 4.27 -13.64 -5.07
N ILE A 50 4.07 -12.32 -5.11
CA ILE A 50 2.80 -11.68 -4.76
C ILE A 50 1.96 -11.44 -6.02
N ARG A 51 0.71 -11.91 -5.97
CA ARG A 51 -0.25 -11.75 -7.07
C ARG A 51 -1.43 -10.84 -6.72
N SER A 52 -1.76 -10.69 -5.44
CA SER A 52 -2.93 -9.91 -5.03
C SER A 52 -2.84 -9.41 -3.58
N LEU A 53 -3.69 -8.44 -3.24
CA LEU A 53 -4.09 -8.13 -1.87
C LEU A 53 -5.36 -8.93 -1.54
N SER A 54 -5.41 -9.61 -0.40
CA SER A 54 -6.56 -10.43 -0.03
C SER A 54 -7.81 -9.58 0.17
N GLY A 55 -8.84 -9.83 -0.63
CA GLY A 55 -10.17 -9.23 -0.51
C GLY A 55 -11.17 -10.10 0.24
N ASP A 56 -10.70 -10.95 1.17
CA ASP A 56 -11.55 -11.90 1.93
C ASP A 56 -12.45 -11.25 3.00
N GLY A 57 -12.45 -9.91 3.10
CA GLY A 57 -13.24 -9.14 4.06
C GLY A 57 -12.57 -8.91 5.41
N THR A 58 -11.47 -9.60 5.74
CA THR A 58 -10.77 -9.43 7.02
C THR A 58 -10.06 -8.07 7.10
N GLY A 59 -9.50 -7.62 5.98
CA GLY A 59 -8.62 -6.44 5.95
C GLY A 59 -7.26 -6.70 6.60
N TYR A 60 -6.39 -5.68 6.62
CA TYR A 60 -5.04 -5.75 7.19
C TYR A 60 -4.89 -4.87 8.43
N THR A 61 -4.02 -5.30 9.35
CA THR A 61 -3.67 -4.56 10.56
C THR A 61 -2.18 -4.23 10.58
N ILE A 62 -1.87 -2.94 10.69
CA ILE A 62 -0.52 -2.44 10.96
C ILE A 62 -0.33 -2.39 12.49
N GLN A 63 0.68 -3.09 13.00
CA GLN A 63 1.03 -3.10 14.42
C GLN A 63 2.50 -2.69 14.61
N PHE A 64 2.92 -2.52 15.87
CA PHE A 64 4.27 -2.06 16.19
C PHE A 64 5.03 -3.05 17.07
N ALA A 65 6.31 -3.24 16.77
CA ALA A 65 7.20 -4.10 17.53
C ALA A 65 7.50 -3.57 18.94
N THR A 66 7.57 -2.24 19.10
CA THR A 66 7.89 -1.57 20.36
C THR A 66 7.09 -0.28 20.53
N ALA A 67 7.06 0.25 21.75
CA ALA A 67 6.44 1.55 22.04
C ALA A 67 7.15 2.71 21.29
N ASP A 68 8.48 2.65 21.18
CA ASP A 68 9.28 3.63 20.43
C ASP A 68 8.92 3.61 18.94
N ALA A 69 8.81 2.43 18.34
CA ALA A 69 8.36 2.27 16.95
C ALA A 69 6.94 2.82 16.76
N ARG A 70 6.02 2.57 17.69
CA ARG A 70 4.66 3.15 17.63
C ARG A 70 4.70 4.68 17.63
N THR A 71 5.52 5.28 18.48
CA THR A 71 5.66 6.74 18.56
C THR A 71 6.25 7.31 17.26
N LYS A 72 7.34 6.72 16.77
CA LYS A 72 8.07 7.22 15.59
C LYS A 72 7.35 6.97 14.26
N LEU A 73 6.73 5.79 14.12
CA LEU A 73 6.18 5.31 12.85
C LEU A 73 4.65 5.49 12.76
N GLY A 74 3.98 5.65 13.89
CA GLY A 74 2.52 5.71 13.99
C GLY A 74 1.85 6.75 13.08
N PRO A 75 2.33 8.00 13.01
CA PRO A 75 1.73 9.00 12.14
C PRO A 75 1.75 8.61 10.65
N ALA A 76 2.90 8.13 10.16
CA ALA A 76 3.06 7.68 8.77
C ALA A 76 2.24 6.41 8.49
N ALA A 77 2.21 5.46 9.43
CA ALA A 77 1.39 4.25 9.34
C ALA A 77 -0.12 4.56 9.26
N LYS A 78 -0.62 5.54 10.02
CA LYS A 78 -2.03 5.99 9.95
C LYS A 78 -2.35 6.60 8.59
N GLN A 79 -1.44 7.42 8.06
CA GLN A 79 -1.57 7.98 6.72
C GLN A 79 -1.61 6.88 5.65
N ALA A 80 -0.67 5.92 5.72
CA ALA A 80 -0.63 4.79 4.80
C ALA A 80 -1.91 3.95 4.88
N ALA A 81 -2.37 3.58 6.08
CA ALA A 81 -3.58 2.79 6.28
C ALA A 81 -4.83 3.49 5.70
N ALA A 82 -4.99 4.79 5.96
CA ALA A 82 -6.10 5.57 5.42
C ALA A 82 -6.07 5.60 3.87
N GLN A 83 -4.90 5.84 3.29
CA GLN A 83 -4.75 5.89 1.84
C GLN A 83 -4.95 4.51 1.20
N LEU A 84 -4.35 3.46 1.74
CA LEU A 84 -4.51 2.09 1.24
C LEU A 84 -5.97 1.68 1.28
N THR A 85 -6.69 2.00 2.36
CA THR A 85 -8.14 1.74 2.44
C THR A 85 -8.90 2.45 1.35
N SER A 86 -8.66 3.76 1.16
CA SER A 86 -9.32 4.57 0.13
C SER A 86 -9.03 4.07 -1.29
N VAL A 87 -7.78 3.69 -1.56
CA VAL A 87 -7.33 3.29 -2.90
C VAL A 87 -7.81 1.89 -3.26
N THR A 88 -7.75 0.94 -2.34
CA THR A 88 -7.98 -0.49 -2.60
C THR A 88 -9.39 -0.96 -2.27
N GLY A 89 -10.11 -0.23 -1.41
CA GLY A 89 -11.37 -0.69 -0.81
C GLY A 89 -11.19 -1.75 0.29
N ILE A 90 -9.97 -2.26 0.52
CA ILE A 90 -9.67 -3.21 1.59
C ILE A 90 -9.42 -2.42 2.87
N LYS A 91 -9.99 -2.85 4.01
CA LYS A 91 -9.79 -2.16 5.28
C LYS A 91 -8.35 -2.31 5.77
N PHE A 92 -7.63 -1.21 5.95
CA PHE A 92 -6.36 -1.17 6.68
C PHE A 92 -6.54 -0.42 8.00
N THR A 93 -6.11 -1.03 9.10
CA THR A 93 -6.19 -0.42 10.44
C THR A 93 -4.82 -0.31 11.08
N VAL A 94 -4.68 0.62 12.02
CA VAL A 94 -3.48 0.73 12.85
C VAL A 94 -3.84 0.30 14.27
N SER A 95 -3.21 -0.76 14.74
CA SER A 95 -3.39 -1.27 16.10
C SER A 95 -2.63 -0.45 17.13
N THR A 96 -3.17 -0.37 18.34
CA THR A 96 -2.47 0.16 19.52
C THR A 96 -1.67 -0.92 20.25
N THR A 97 -1.91 -2.20 19.92
CA THR A 97 -1.23 -3.36 20.52
C THR A 97 0.22 -3.43 20.07
N LEU A 98 1.10 -3.67 21.03
CA LEU A 98 2.51 -3.92 20.78
C LEU A 98 2.74 -5.43 20.69
N LYS A 99 3.40 -5.86 19.62
CA LYS A 99 3.72 -7.28 19.43
C LYS A 99 5.06 -7.37 18.74
N ALA A 100 5.99 -8.07 19.37
CA ALA A 100 7.30 -8.33 18.78
C ALA A 100 7.14 -8.95 17.38
N SER A 101 7.99 -8.53 16.45
CA SER A 101 8.06 -9.17 15.14
C SER A 101 8.60 -10.59 15.33
N PRO A 102 7.97 -11.62 14.77
CA PRO A 102 8.54 -12.96 14.76
C PRO A 102 9.75 -13.07 13.83
N GLU A 103 10.00 -12.07 12.97
CA GLU A 103 11.03 -12.06 11.92
C GLU A 103 11.06 -13.35 11.07
N ALA A 104 9.92 -14.01 10.95
CA ALA A 104 9.76 -15.27 10.23
C ALA A 104 8.34 -15.38 9.66
N CYS A 105 8.22 -15.61 8.35
CA CYS A 105 6.92 -15.72 7.71
C CYS A 105 6.06 -16.82 8.34
N ALA A 106 6.61 -17.99 8.63
CA ALA A 106 5.88 -19.12 9.23
C ALA A 106 5.19 -18.79 10.57
N ALA A 107 5.72 -17.82 11.33
CA ALA A 107 5.16 -17.36 12.60
C ALA A 107 4.42 -16.02 12.49
N GLN A 108 4.40 -15.39 11.30
CA GLN A 108 3.68 -14.16 11.03
C GLN A 108 2.18 -14.47 10.91
N PRO A 109 1.30 -13.81 11.69
CA PRO A 109 -0.13 -13.94 11.50
C PRO A 109 -0.55 -13.41 10.12
N ARG A 110 -1.53 -14.07 9.47
CA ARG A 110 -2.14 -13.55 8.24
C ARG A 110 -2.76 -12.18 8.52
N HIS A 111 -2.68 -11.29 7.53
CA HIS A 111 -3.22 -9.94 7.54
C HIS A 111 -2.57 -8.98 8.53
N VAL A 112 -1.36 -9.29 9.01
CA VAL A 112 -0.64 -8.45 9.98
C VAL A 112 0.66 -7.93 9.39
N LEU A 113 0.83 -6.60 9.43
CA LEU A 113 2.03 -5.87 9.03
C LEU A 113 2.71 -5.34 10.30
N THR A 114 3.88 -5.85 10.66
CA THR A 114 4.60 -5.42 11.88
C THR A 114 5.65 -4.37 11.53
N LEU A 115 5.54 -3.17 12.11
CA LEU A 115 6.54 -2.11 11.95
C LEU A 115 7.43 -1.99 13.18
N GLY A 116 8.71 -1.75 12.97
CA GLY A 116 9.65 -1.54 14.06
C GLY A 116 10.81 -0.65 13.65
N THR A 117 11.69 -0.35 14.62
CA THR A 117 12.92 0.40 14.38
C THR A 117 14.13 -0.43 14.77
N LYS A 118 15.19 -0.43 13.95
CA LYS A 118 16.44 -1.15 14.19
C LYS A 118 17.60 -0.34 13.62
N TYR A 119 18.78 -0.43 14.19
CA TYR A 119 19.97 0.23 13.62
C TYR A 119 20.45 -0.56 12.40
N ARG A 120 20.49 0.09 11.23
CA ARG A 120 20.99 -0.45 9.95
C ARG A 120 20.47 -1.85 9.61
N PRO A 121 19.14 -2.04 9.51
CA PRO A 121 18.52 -3.34 9.32
C PRO A 121 18.85 -4.01 7.97
N PHE A 122 19.32 -3.25 6.99
CA PHE A 122 19.75 -3.81 5.70
C PHE A 122 21.24 -4.17 5.70
N ASN A 123 21.58 -5.29 6.35
CA ASN A 123 22.95 -5.83 6.39
C ASN A 123 24.01 -4.82 6.85
N GLY A 124 23.65 -3.93 7.79
CA GLY A 124 24.57 -2.93 8.33
C GLY A 124 24.83 -1.71 7.42
N LYS A 125 24.09 -1.56 6.30
CA LYS A 125 24.19 -0.39 5.42
C LYS A 125 23.60 0.86 6.09
N VAL A 126 24.32 1.98 5.96
CA VAL A 126 23.96 3.28 6.51
C VAL A 126 22.66 3.78 5.89
N GLY A 127 21.70 4.21 6.72
CA GLY A 127 20.47 4.85 6.27
C GLY A 127 19.52 3.97 5.48
N MET A 128 19.66 2.64 5.58
CA MET A 128 18.88 1.69 4.79
C MET A 128 17.93 0.90 5.69
N SER A 129 16.64 1.18 5.51
CA SER A 129 15.55 0.39 6.08
C SER A 129 15.34 -0.91 5.31
N ARG A 130 14.51 -1.81 5.85
CA ARG A 130 14.18 -3.06 5.16
C ARG A 130 12.83 -3.61 5.54
N ALA A 131 12.07 -4.02 4.52
CA ALA A 131 10.88 -4.83 4.63
C ALA A 131 11.15 -6.30 4.25
N TRP A 132 10.47 -7.19 4.95
CA TRP A 132 10.32 -8.60 4.62
C TRP A 132 8.84 -8.89 4.49
N HIS A 133 8.42 -9.07 3.25
CA HIS A 133 7.04 -9.39 2.90
C HIS A 133 6.86 -10.91 2.89
N CYS A 134 5.68 -11.34 3.31
CA CYS A 134 5.25 -12.72 3.27
C CYS A 134 4.03 -12.83 2.35
N TYR A 135 3.93 -13.94 1.63
CA TYR A 135 2.79 -14.23 0.76
C TYR A 135 2.22 -15.61 1.03
N ASN A 136 0.94 -15.80 0.76
CA ASN A 136 0.29 -17.10 0.85
C ASN A 136 0.77 -18.00 -0.29
N THR A 137 1.32 -19.18 -0.01
CA THR A 137 1.82 -20.07 -1.06
C THR A 137 0.74 -20.70 -1.94
N GLY A 138 -0.53 -20.70 -1.51
CA GLY A 138 -1.63 -21.28 -2.31
C GLY A 138 -2.26 -20.31 -3.30
N ASP A 139 -2.49 -19.06 -2.88
CA ASP A 139 -3.16 -18.04 -3.71
C ASP A 139 -2.27 -16.84 -4.06
N HIS A 140 -1.03 -16.82 -3.57
CA HIS A 140 -0.06 -15.74 -3.74
C HIS A 140 -0.54 -14.35 -3.28
N SER A 141 -1.58 -14.28 -2.44
CA SER A 141 -1.97 -13.02 -1.81
C SER A 141 -0.97 -12.58 -0.76
N VAL A 142 -0.88 -11.27 -0.54
CA VAL A 142 -0.12 -10.70 0.59
C VAL A 142 -0.60 -11.35 1.89
N TRP A 143 0.32 -12.02 2.58
CA TRP A 143 0.06 -12.62 3.89
C TRP A 143 0.25 -11.61 5.01
N GLY A 144 1.25 -10.74 4.86
CA GLY A 144 1.67 -9.77 5.86
C GLY A 144 3.19 -9.63 5.83
N GLY A 145 3.80 -9.33 6.96
CA GLY A 145 5.26 -9.29 7.07
C GLY A 145 5.75 -8.34 8.14
N TRP A 146 7.02 -7.97 8.08
CA TRP A 146 7.60 -7.00 9.00
C TRP A 146 8.57 -6.05 8.29
N SER A 147 8.66 -4.83 8.81
CA SER A 147 9.65 -3.85 8.37
C SER A 147 10.38 -3.26 9.56
N TRP A 148 11.70 -3.09 9.38
CA TRP A 148 12.56 -2.36 10.28
C TRP A 148 12.98 -1.05 9.62
N ILE A 149 12.59 0.06 10.25
CA ILE A 149 13.01 1.41 9.85
C ILE A 149 14.31 1.75 10.55
N ASP A 150 15.28 2.29 9.80
CA ASP A 150 16.59 2.60 10.34
C ASP A 150 16.50 3.70 11.42
N THR A 151 16.98 3.37 12.63
CA THR A 151 17.03 4.33 13.74
C THR A 151 17.90 5.56 13.44
N GLU A 152 18.83 5.46 12.48
CA GLU A 152 19.66 6.58 12.06
C GLU A 152 18.84 7.80 11.60
N TYR A 153 17.60 7.61 11.12
CA TYR A 153 16.74 8.71 10.66
C TYR A 153 16.38 9.73 11.75
N TRP A 154 16.54 9.37 13.02
CA TRP A 154 16.33 10.25 14.17
C TRP A 154 17.61 10.62 14.91
N SER A 155 18.77 10.15 14.45
CA SER A 155 20.08 10.46 15.06
C SER A 155 20.51 11.92 14.85
N ARG A 156 20.02 12.55 13.79
CA ARG A 156 20.18 13.99 13.50
C ARG A 156 18.89 14.57 12.92
N PRO A 157 18.57 15.85 13.23
CA PRO A 157 17.31 16.47 12.82
C PRO A 157 17.19 16.73 11.31
N ASP A 158 18.28 16.60 10.55
CA ASP A 158 18.42 16.90 9.13
C ASP A 158 18.88 15.68 8.30
N TRP A 159 18.62 14.46 8.79
CA TRP A 159 19.11 13.21 8.19
C TRP A 159 18.98 13.14 6.66
N PHE A 160 17.83 13.54 6.13
CA PHE A 160 17.54 13.51 4.70
C PHE A 160 17.73 14.84 3.99
N SER A 161 17.73 15.97 4.71
CA SER A 161 17.84 17.32 4.15
C SER A 161 18.02 18.37 5.25
N SER A 162 18.79 19.42 4.96
CA SER A 162 18.84 20.64 5.78
C SER A 162 17.53 21.44 5.75
N ASN A 163 16.68 21.25 4.73
CA ASN A 163 15.34 21.83 4.70
C ASN A 163 14.40 20.98 5.57
N LYS A 164 13.87 21.56 6.65
CA LYS A 164 13.00 20.87 7.62
C LYS A 164 11.76 20.23 7.00
N ALA A 165 11.11 20.92 6.06
CA ALA A 165 9.90 20.41 5.40
C ALA A 165 10.22 19.20 4.50
N THR A 166 11.30 19.30 3.72
CA THR A 166 11.77 18.19 2.88
C THR A 166 12.30 17.02 3.72
N ASN A 167 12.98 17.28 4.84
CA ASN A 167 13.44 16.25 5.75
C ASN A 167 12.25 15.46 6.34
N ALA A 168 11.24 16.18 6.84
CA ALA A 168 10.02 15.56 7.36
C ALA A 168 9.28 14.76 6.27
N ALA A 169 9.23 15.27 5.03
CA ALA A 169 8.62 14.56 3.90
C ALA A 169 9.37 13.25 3.58
N ARG A 170 10.70 13.31 3.48
CA ARG A 170 11.56 12.15 3.16
C ARG A 170 11.55 11.09 4.26
N LEU A 171 11.45 11.49 5.53
CA LEU A 171 11.23 10.54 6.63
C LEU A 171 9.92 9.77 6.46
N LYS A 172 8.81 10.46 6.17
CA LYS A 172 7.53 9.80 5.88
C LYS A 172 7.61 8.92 4.63
N ASN A 173 8.34 9.37 3.61
CA ASN A 173 8.56 8.58 2.39
C ASN A 173 9.26 7.26 2.73
N ALA A 174 10.36 7.29 3.48
CA ALA A 174 11.09 6.09 3.84
C ALA A 174 10.22 5.10 4.63
N ILE A 175 9.43 5.58 5.59
CA ILE A 175 8.53 4.70 6.36
C ILE A 175 7.47 4.06 5.46
N ASN A 176 6.82 4.84 4.60
CA ASN A 176 5.72 4.35 3.78
C ASN A 176 6.20 3.58 2.54
N HIS A 177 7.44 3.79 2.08
CA HIS A 177 8.10 2.95 1.09
C HIS A 177 8.17 1.51 1.58
N GLU A 178 8.65 1.30 2.81
CA GLU A 178 8.71 -0.04 3.39
C GLU A 178 7.32 -0.65 3.63
N ILE A 179 6.32 0.15 4.01
CA ILE A 179 4.92 -0.32 4.06
C ILE A 179 4.45 -0.74 2.66
N GLY A 180 4.85 -0.02 1.62
CA GLY A 180 4.61 -0.37 0.22
C GLY A 180 5.09 -1.78 -0.13
N HIS A 181 6.29 -2.16 0.31
CA HIS A 181 6.78 -3.52 0.18
C HIS A 181 5.92 -4.54 0.95
N LEU A 182 5.49 -4.22 2.18
CA LEU A 182 4.63 -5.11 2.95
C LEU A 182 3.25 -5.35 2.32
N VAL A 183 2.78 -4.43 1.46
CA VAL A 183 1.54 -4.59 0.68
C VAL A 183 1.78 -5.07 -0.76
N GLY A 184 3.01 -5.49 -1.07
CA GLY A 184 3.33 -6.18 -2.31
C GLY A 184 3.83 -5.31 -3.46
N LEU A 185 4.20 -4.05 -3.22
CA LEU A 185 4.84 -3.22 -4.25
C LEU A 185 6.36 -3.45 -4.29
N ASP A 186 6.90 -3.54 -5.49
CA ASP A 186 8.34 -3.60 -5.77
C ASP A 186 8.84 -2.23 -6.27
N HIS A 187 10.16 -2.08 -6.34
CA HIS A 187 10.79 -0.93 -6.95
C HIS A 187 10.45 -0.87 -8.46
N PRO A 188 9.96 0.28 -8.98
CA PRO A 188 9.71 0.48 -10.40
C PRO A 188 10.92 1.06 -11.14
N ASN A 189 12.10 1.06 -10.51
CA ASN A 189 13.33 1.55 -11.12
C ASN A 189 13.61 0.79 -12.42
N LYS A 190 14.10 1.52 -13.42
CA LYS A 190 14.45 0.97 -14.73
C LYS A 190 15.56 1.79 -15.33
N ASP A 191 16.40 1.15 -16.14
CA ASP A 191 17.43 1.81 -16.93
C ASP A 191 16.76 2.74 -17.97
N LEU A 192 16.71 4.03 -17.64
CA LEU A 192 16.09 5.10 -18.42
C LEU A 192 17.09 5.74 -19.37
N ASN A 193 18.39 5.68 -19.07
CA ASN A 193 19.44 6.25 -19.89
C ASN A 193 20.07 5.23 -20.86
N HIS A 194 19.67 3.96 -20.77
CA HIS A 194 20.13 2.83 -21.58
C HIS A 194 21.62 2.53 -21.43
N ASP A 195 22.20 2.71 -20.23
CA ASP A 195 23.61 2.44 -19.95
C ASP A 195 23.88 1.01 -19.43
N GLY A 196 22.83 0.19 -19.32
CA GLY A 196 22.89 -1.20 -18.88
C GLY A 196 22.85 -1.37 -17.37
N LYS A 197 22.63 -0.31 -16.59
CA LYS A 197 22.53 -0.34 -15.13
C LYS A 197 21.28 0.40 -14.67
N VAL A 198 20.75 0.02 -13.51
CA VAL A 198 19.63 0.73 -12.91
C VAL A 198 20.15 1.59 -11.77
N ALA A 199 20.19 2.90 -11.97
CA ALA A 199 20.71 3.82 -10.97
C ALA A 199 19.70 4.10 -9.85
N ASP A 200 20.24 4.58 -8.72
CA ASP A 200 19.44 5.14 -7.64
C ASP A 200 18.54 6.27 -8.17
N PHE A 201 17.28 6.23 -7.75
CA PHE A 201 16.21 7.14 -8.16
C PHE A 201 15.89 7.15 -9.65
N GLU A 202 16.32 6.13 -10.40
CA GLU A 202 16.06 6.01 -11.82
C GLU A 202 14.63 5.53 -12.11
N CYS A 203 13.69 6.44 -11.86
CA CYS A 203 12.29 6.30 -12.19
C CYS A 203 11.80 7.51 -12.98
N PRO A 204 10.72 7.40 -13.75
CA PRO A 204 10.14 8.56 -14.41
C PRO A 204 9.72 9.64 -13.39
N LEU A 205 10.08 10.90 -13.64
CA LEU A 205 9.50 12.04 -12.94
C LEU A 205 8.13 12.36 -13.52
N THR A 206 7.18 12.72 -12.66
CA THR A 206 5.92 13.31 -13.13
C THR A 206 6.15 14.76 -13.61
N PRO A 207 5.22 15.33 -14.39
CA PRO A 207 5.23 16.77 -14.71
C PRO A 207 5.25 17.67 -13.46
N LYS A 208 4.75 17.17 -12.31
CA LYS A 208 4.78 17.84 -11.01
C LYS A 208 6.08 17.60 -10.23
N LYS A 209 7.12 17.06 -10.88
CA LYS A 209 8.48 16.87 -10.35
C LYS A 209 8.57 15.98 -9.10
N TYR A 210 7.68 14.99 -8.96
CA TYR A 210 7.83 13.94 -7.96
C TYR A 210 8.05 12.57 -8.62
N ARG A 211 8.59 11.63 -7.84
CA ARG A 211 8.84 10.23 -8.23
C ARG A 211 7.81 9.31 -7.57
N PRO A 212 7.64 8.07 -8.02
CA PRO A 212 7.00 7.05 -7.19
C PRO A 212 7.63 7.05 -5.79
N LEU A 213 6.83 6.96 -4.74
CA LEU A 213 7.23 6.58 -3.39
C LEU A 213 8.09 5.32 -3.41
N MET A 214 7.71 4.32 -4.23
CA MET A 214 8.46 3.06 -4.38
C MET A 214 9.75 3.18 -5.19
N CYS A 215 10.10 4.37 -5.71
CA CYS A 215 11.39 4.54 -6.39
C CYS A 215 12.55 4.38 -5.40
N SER A 216 13.41 3.40 -5.60
CA SER A 216 14.58 3.15 -4.77
C SER A 216 15.60 4.29 -4.89
N PRO A 217 16.31 4.69 -3.81
CA PRO A 217 16.19 4.14 -2.46
C PRO A 217 14.97 4.63 -1.68
N ASN A 218 14.48 5.86 -1.86
CA ASN A 218 13.28 6.38 -1.16
C ASN A 218 12.66 7.60 -1.88
N GLY A 219 11.91 7.36 -2.96
CA GLY A 219 11.28 8.39 -3.78
C GLY A 219 10.10 9.11 -3.12
N GLY A 220 9.10 9.54 -3.91
CA GLY A 220 7.90 10.20 -3.43
C GLY A 220 7.93 11.73 -3.48
N TYR A 221 7.06 12.35 -2.69
CA TYR A 221 6.91 13.80 -2.62
C TYR A 221 7.97 14.45 -1.71
N THR A 222 8.37 15.68 -2.02
CA THR A 222 9.33 16.46 -1.22
C THR A 222 8.68 17.58 -0.40
N SER A 223 7.38 17.81 -0.58
CA SER A 223 6.56 18.71 0.25
C SER A 223 6.14 18.01 1.55
N ALA A 224 6.09 18.76 2.66
CA ALA A 224 5.74 18.22 3.97
C ALA A 224 4.31 17.63 4.02
N ASP A 225 3.39 18.23 3.27
CA ASP A 225 1.97 17.87 3.23
C ASP A 225 1.69 16.59 2.44
N ASP A 226 2.54 16.26 1.46
CA ASP A 226 2.38 15.09 0.61
C ASP A 226 3.38 13.97 0.92
N GLY A 227 4.42 14.24 1.71
CA GLY A 227 5.38 13.24 2.14
C GLY A 227 4.69 11.98 2.71
N GLY A 228 5.15 10.81 2.29
CA GLY A 228 4.62 9.50 2.62
C GLY A 228 3.39 9.05 1.83
N LYS A 229 2.77 9.90 1.02
CA LYS A 229 1.62 9.46 0.20
C LYS A 229 2.11 8.53 -0.92
N PHE A 230 1.43 7.40 -1.10
CA PHE A 230 1.50 6.67 -2.38
C PHE A 230 1.09 7.63 -3.48
N THR A 231 1.88 7.75 -4.54
CA THR A 231 1.63 8.79 -5.54
C THR A 231 0.55 8.35 -6.52
N SER A 232 0.17 9.23 -7.44
CA SER A 232 -0.74 8.82 -8.52
C SER A 232 -0.14 7.74 -9.42
N ILE A 233 1.17 7.49 -9.33
CA ILE A 233 1.86 6.47 -10.10
C ILE A 233 1.60 5.07 -9.54
N GLU A 234 1.64 4.88 -8.23
CA GLU A 234 1.44 3.57 -7.59
C GLU A 234 -0.02 3.25 -7.28
N THR A 235 -0.85 4.28 -7.20
CA THR A 235 -2.29 4.11 -6.93
C THR A 235 -2.96 3.13 -7.91
N PRO A 236 -2.70 3.16 -9.24
CA PRO A 236 -3.16 2.12 -10.16
C PRO A 236 -2.66 0.72 -9.80
N GLY A 237 -1.40 0.56 -9.39
CA GLY A 237 -0.84 -0.72 -8.99
C GLY A 237 -1.48 -1.31 -7.74
N LEU A 238 -1.74 -0.48 -6.73
CA LEU A 238 -2.46 -0.87 -5.52
C LEU A 238 -3.91 -1.32 -5.84
N LYS A 239 -4.61 -0.58 -6.70
CA LYS A 239 -5.94 -0.97 -7.21
C LYS A 239 -5.88 -2.30 -7.94
N GLN A 240 -4.87 -2.48 -8.78
CA GLN A 240 -4.69 -3.69 -9.56
C GLN A 240 -4.38 -4.91 -8.67
N LEU A 241 -3.53 -4.77 -7.65
CA LEU A 241 -3.27 -5.82 -6.67
C LEU A 241 -4.55 -6.24 -5.92
N ALA A 242 -5.40 -5.28 -5.55
CA ALA A 242 -6.70 -5.59 -4.96
C ALA A 242 -7.64 -6.30 -5.96
N ALA A 243 -7.72 -5.80 -7.21
CA ALA A 243 -8.54 -6.40 -8.26
C ALA A 243 -8.10 -7.83 -8.61
N ASN A 244 -6.79 -8.10 -8.60
CA ASN A 244 -6.23 -9.43 -8.90
C ASN A 244 -6.78 -10.54 -7.99
N TRP A 245 -7.30 -10.23 -6.79
CA TRP A 245 -7.90 -11.21 -5.89
C TRP A 245 -9.10 -11.94 -6.50
N THR A 246 -9.96 -11.20 -7.21
CA THR A 246 -11.18 -11.72 -7.82
C THR A 246 -10.95 -12.23 -9.24
N LEU A 247 -9.85 -11.83 -9.88
CA LEU A 247 -9.49 -12.31 -11.21
C LEU A 247 -9.06 -13.79 -11.19
N PRO A 248 -9.34 -14.54 -12.26
CA PRO A 248 -8.76 -15.87 -12.44
C PRO A 248 -7.23 -15.78 -12.40
N ALA A 249 -6.60 -16.61 -11.57
CA ALA A 249 -5.16 -16.78 -11.66
C ALA A 249 -4.82 -17.41 -13.02
N PRO A 250 -3.72 -17.00 -13.70
CA PRO A 250 -3.22 -17.69 -14.88
C PRO A 250 -3.00 -19.17 -14.52
N ALA A 251 -3.91 -20.03 -14.97
CA ALA A 251 -3.97 -21.48 -14.73
C ALA A 251 -3.60 -21.95 -13.29
N ALA A 252 -4.55 -21.87 -12.35
CA ALA A 252 -4.79 -22.81 -11.23
C ALA A 252 -5.61 -22.13 -10.11
N LYS A 253 -6.95 -22.25 -10.17
CA LYS A 253 -7.78 -22.19 -8.96
C LYS A 253 -8.45 -23.56 -8.81
N ALA A 254 -7.69 -24.52 -8.32
CA ALA A 254 -8.26 -25.76 -7.82
C ALA A 254 -7.50 -26.18 -6.56
N ARG A 255 -8.12 -25.83 -5.42
CA ARG A 255 -7.77 -26.20 -4.04
C ARG A 255 -6.58 -25.42 -3.47
N LEU A 256 -6.81 -24.73 -2.35
CA LEU A 256 -6.01 -24.72 -1.11
C LEU A 256 -6.37 -23.49 -0.26
N ALA A 257 -7.49 -23.61 0.46
CA ALA A 257 -7.73 -22.81 1.65
C ALA A 257 -6.96 -23.43 2.82
N THR A 258 -5.63 -23.26 2.84
CA THR A 258 -4.68 -23.44 3.97
C THR A 258 -3.29 -23.68 3.39
N SER A 259 -2.52 -22.61 3.16
CA SER A 259 -1.11 -22.74 2.78
C SER A 259 -0.28 -21.88 3.70
N ALA A 260 0.89 -22.39 4.07
CA ALA A 260 1.85 -21.67 4.91
C ALA A 260 2.39 -20.45 4.16
N PRO A 261 2.77 -19.39 4.87
CA PRO A 261 3.36 -18.21 4.24
C PRO A 261 4.76 -18.51 3.69
N GLY A 262 4.97 -18.16 2.43
CA GLY A 262 6.27 -18.16 1.77
C GLY A 262 7.00 -16.84 2.00
N ILE A 263 8.32 -16.88 1.81
CA ILE A 263 9.18 -15.71 1.74
C ILE A 263 9.71 -15.60 0.31
N ASP A 264 9.71 -14.41 -0.27
CA ASP A 264 10.52 -14.19 -1.46
C ASP A 264 11.98 -14.01 -1.04
N ARG A 265 12.85 -14.92 -1.50
CA ARG A 265 14.29 -14.81 -1.28
C ARG A 265 14.94 -13.81 -2.24
N GLY A 266 14.24 -13.30 -3.25
CA GLY A 266 14.71 -12.23 -4.13
C GLY A 266 15.03 -10.94 -3.38
N ALA A 267 14.24 -10.61 -2.34
CA ALA A 267 14.52 -9.51 -1.41
C ALA A 267 15.65 -9.80 -0.40
N LEU A 268 16.28 -10.98 -0.46
CA LEU A 268 17.42 -11.37 0.39
C LEU A 268 18.78 -11.17 -0.28
N GLY A 269 18.85 -10.94 -1.60
CA GLY A 269 20.10 -11.01 -2.35
C GLY A 269 20.38 -9.93 -3.41
N GLY A 270 19.56 -8.89 -3.54
CA GLY A 270 19.80 -7.82 -4.52
C GLY A 270 20.57 -6.63 -3.97
N ALA A 271 21.88 -6.78 -3.76
CA ALA A 271 22.77 -5.81 -4.37
C ALA A 271 22.92 -6.29 -5.83
N ASP A 272 22.94 -5.39 -6.80
CA ASP A 272 23.11 -5.65 -8.24
C ASP A 272 21.79 -5.68 -9.04
N SER A 273 21.32 -4.47 -9.37
CA SER A 273 21.11 -4.02 -10.75
C SER A 273 21.30 -2.51 -10.77
#